data_AF-A0A969D8N4-F1
#
_entry.id   AF-A0A969D8N4-F1
#
_cell.length_a   1.000
_cell.length_b   1.000
_cell.length_c   1.000
_cell.angle_alpha   90.00
_cell.angle_beta   90.00
_cell.angle_gamma   90.00
#
_symmetry.space_group_name_H-M   'P 1'
#
loop_
_entity.id
_entity.type
_entity.pdbx_description
1 polymer ?
#
loop_
_entity_poly.entity_id
_entity_poly.type
_entity_poly.pdbx_seq_one_letter_code
_entity_poly.pdbx_strand_id
1 'polypeptide(L)'
;MVLPKLSEPADLQVLKLDAFEAEARTDWQEARHLWRRILAVRPDSQAFEALERVALRSRPITETPREPGLPISGTRSIAPESNQPEPVSISPSTQTPKLEMPPKPLVPTFEFVVVTVNDQGKIIDRQKRQAEYHREDLGKGISLDLVQIPGDSFLMGSPDDEAERFDTEGPQHSVSVSPFLMGNIR
;
A
#
# COMPACT_ATOMS: atom_id res chain seq x y z
N MET A 1 -24.41 -22.29 21.71
CA MET A 1 -22.93 -22.30 21.69
C MET A 1 -22.48 -23.72 21.39
N VAL A 2 -22.19 -24.04 20.12
CA VAL A 2 -21.60 -25.32 19.70
C VAL A 2 -20.70 -25.00 18.52
N LEU A 3 -19.39 -25.13 18.68
CA LEU A 3 -18.42 -25.10 17.58
C LEU A 3 -18.34 -26.54 17.05
N PRO A 4 -18.93 -26.87 15.88
CA PRO A 4 -18.67 -28.15 15.26
C PRO A 4 -17.19 -28.23 14.88
N LYS A 5 -16.57 -29.36 15.21
CA LYS A 5 -15.18 -29.69 14.85
C LYS A 5 -15.07 -29.86 13.34
N LEU A 6 -14.79 -28.78 12.62
CA LEU A 6 -14.53 -28.82 11.18
C LEU A 6 -13.05 -29.13 10.98
N SER A 7 -12.72 -30.43 10.88
CA SER A 7 -11.34 -30.92 10.72
C SER A 7 -11.17 -31.86 9.51
N GLU A 8 -12.01 -31.73 8.48
CA GLU A 8 -11.85 -32.50 7.24
C GLU A 8 -11.79 -31.58 6.00
N PRO A 9 -10.91 -31.86 5.02
CA PRO A 9 -10.71 -31.02 3.83
C PRO A 9 -11.92 -30.97 2.88
N ALA A 10 -12.90 -31.87 3.05
CA ALA A 10 -14.16 -31.84 2.30
C ALA A 10 -15.06 -30.66 2.72
N ASP A 11 -15.06 -30.28 4.01
CA ASP A 11 -15.88 -29.17 4.51
C ASP A 11 -15.38 -27.81 4.00
N LEU A 12 -14.09 -27.69 3.69
CA LEU A 12 -13.54 -26.47 3.11
C LEU A 12 -14.09 -26.22 1.69
N GLN A 13 -14.36 -27.27 0.93
CA GLN A 13 -14.94 -27.13 -0.42
C GLN A 13 -16.41 -26.70 -0.34
N VAL A 14 -17.16 -27.23 0.63
CA VAL A 14 -18.55 -26.82 0.89
C VAL A 14 -18.60 -25.36 1.33
N LEU A 15 -17.72 -24.95 2.26
CA LEU A 15 -17.64 -23.56 2.71
C LEU A 15 -17.23 -22.58 1.60
N LYS A 16 -16.35 -23.00 0.67
CA LYS A 16 -16.01 -22.20 -0.51
C LYS A 16 -17.20 -22.05 -1.45
N LEU A 17 -17.96 -23.13 -1.64
CA LEU A 17 -19.16 -23.11 -2.46
C LEU A 17 -20.22 -22.17 -1.87
N ASP A 18 -20.50 -22.29 -0.57
CA ASP A 18 -21.44 -21.42 0.15
C ASP A 18 -20.99 -19.95 0.11
N ALA A 19 -19.68 -19.69 0.24
CA ALA A 19 -19.14 -18.33 0.15
C ALA A 19 -19.31 -17.72 -1.25
N PHE A 20 -19.16 -18.53 -2.29
CA PHE A 20 -19.35 -18.12 -3.69
C PHE A 20 -20.83 -17.92 -4.02
N GLU A 21 -21.72 -18.78 -3.51
CA GLU A 21 -23.16 -18.61 -3.62
C GLU A 21 -23.64 -17.35 -2.89
N ALA A 22 -23.10 -17.04 -1.71
CA ALA A 22 -23.42 -15.80 -0.99
C ALA A 22 -22.97 -14.54 -1.75
N GLU A 23 -21.82 -14.60 -2.45
CA GLU A 23 -21.38 -13.54 -3.37
C GLU A 23 -22.37 -13.38 -4.56
N ALA A 24 -22.81 -14.49 -5.14
CA ALA A 24 -23.80 -14.49 -6.23
C ALA A 24 -25.18 -13.97 -5.80
N ARG A 25 -25.56 -14.21 -4.54
CA ARG A 25 -26.81 -13.71 -3.92
C ARG A 25 -26.72 -12.27 -3.42
N THR A 26 -25.57 -11.60 -3.60
CA THR A 26 -25.29 -10.24 -3.10
C THR A 26 -25.36 -10.10 -1.57
N ASP A 27 -25.24 -11.20 -0.84
CA ASP A 27 -25.21 -11.25 0.62
C ASP A 27 -23.79 -11.04 1.14
N TRP A 28 -23.29 -9.81 0.93
CA TRP A 28 -21.89 -9.41 1.15
C TRP A 28 -21.40 -9.66 2.58
N GLN A 29 -22.26 -9.55 3.58
CA GLN A 29 -21.89 -9.78 4.99
C GLN A 29 -21.68 -11.28 5.28
N GLU A 30 -22.48 -12.14 4.66
CA GLU A 30 -22.39 -13.60 4.85
C GLU A 30 -21.15 -14.15 4.13
N ALA A 31 -20.95 -13.74 2.87
CA ALA A 31 -19.74 -14.07 2.11
C ALA A 31 -18.47 -13.66 2.88
N ARG A 32 -18.44 -12.45 3.46
CA ARG A 32 -17.31 -11.95 4.25
C ARG A 32 -17.01 -12.81 5.47
N HIS A 33 -18.03 -13.26 6.18
CA HIS A 33 -17.88 -14.09 7.38
C HIS A 33 -17.40 -15.50 7.02
N LEU A 34 -17.92 -16.09 5.94
CA LEU A 34 -17.48 -17.40 5.43
C LEU A 34 -16.01 -17.36 4.98
N TRP A 35 -15.60 -16.33 4.23
CA TRP A 35 -14.20 -16.17 3.82
C TRP A 35 -13.24 -16.01 5.01
N ARG A 36 -13.65 -15.30 6.08
CA ARG A 36 -12.85 -15.22 7.31
C ARG A 36 -12.72 -16.57 8.03
N ARG A 37 -13.76 -17.40 8.01
CA ARG A 37 -13.69 -18.75 8.60
C ARG A 37 -12.72 -19.65 7.84
N ILE A 38 -12.71 -19.56 6.51
CA ILE A 38 -11.76 -20.31 5.67
C ILE A 38 -10.32 -19.91 6.01
N LEU A 39 -10.04 -18.59 6.12
CA LEU A 39 -8.72 -18.08 6.48
C LEU A 39 -8.25 -18.50 7.89
N ALA A 40 -9.17 -18.65 8.84
CA ALA A 40 -8.85 -19.08 10.20
C ALA A 40 -8.44 -20.57 10.28
N VAL A 41 -8.88 -21.39 9.32
CA VAL A 41 -8.53 -22.82 9.24
C VAL A 41 -7.25 -23.03 8.43
N ARG A 42 -7.12 -22.34 7.29
CA ARG A 42 -5.95 -22.40 6.43
C ARG A 42 -5.83 -21.13 5.58
N PRO A 43 -4.62 -20.56 5.41
CA PRO A 43 -4.41 -19.50 4.43
C PRO A 43 -4.68 -20.02 3.01
N ASP A 44 -5.62 -19.36 2.30
CA ASP A 44 -6.05 -19.70 0.95
C ASP A 44 -6.11 -18.44 0.09
N SER A 45 -5.42 -18.42 -1.05
CA SER A 45 -5.31 -17.26 -1.93
C SER A 45 -6.65 -16.80 -2.49
N GLN A 46 -7.56 -17.73 -2.80
CA GLN A 46 -8.89 -17.40 -3.32
C GLN A 46 -9.75 -16.70 -2.27
N ALA A 47 -9.55 -17.03 -0.99
CA ALA A 47 -10.25 -16.40 0.12
C ALA A 47 -9.79 -14.97 0.38
N PHE A 48 -8.51 -14.68 0.16
CA PHE A 48 -7.97 -13.33 0.25
C PHE A 48 -8.52 -12.42 -0.85
N GLU A 49 -8.48 -12.87 -2.11
CA GLU A 49 -9.01 -12.09 -3.25
C GLU A 49 -10.51 -11.82 -3.11
N ALA A 50 -11.28 -12.81 -2.68
CA ALA A 50 -12.72 -12.65 -2.51
C ALA A 50 -13.06 -11.64 -1.39
N LEU A 51 -12.26 -11.59 -0.32
CA LEU A 51 -12.44 -10.61 0.75
C LEU A 51 -12.17 -9.17 0.28
N GLU A 52 -11.19 -9.00 -0.61
CA GLU A 52 -10.88 -7.72 -1.24
C GLU A 52 -12.01 -7.26 -2.18
N ARG A 53 -12.59 -8.16 -2.97
CA ARG A 53 -13.78 -7.87 -3.79
C ARG A 53 -14.98 -7.43 -2.96
N VAL A 54 -15.26 -8.12 -1.86
CA VAL A 54 -16.35 -7.78 -0.94
C VAL A 54 -16.11 -6.39 -0.32
N ALA A 55 -14.88 -6.10 0.09
CA ALA A 55 -14.53 -4.82 0.71
C ALA A 55 -14.67 -3.62 -0.24
N LEU A 56 -14.33 -3.80 -1.53
CA LEU A 56 -14.48 -2.76 -2.55
C LEU A 56 -15.95 -2.44 -2.86
N ARG A 57 -16.83 -3.44 -2.75
CA ARG A 57 -18.26 -3.30 -3.05
C ARG A 57 -19.09 -2.77 -1.89
N SER A 58 -18.59 -2.91 -0.65
CA SER A 58 -19.25 -2.43 0.56
C SER A 58 -18.83 -1.02 1.01
N ARG A 59 -18.48 -0.10 0.10
CA ARG A 59 -18.30 1.31 0.47
C ARG A 59 -19.66 1.90 0.88
N PRO A 60 -19.89 2.28 2.15
CA PRO A 60 -21.05 3.10 2.47
C PRO A 60 -20.89 4.45 1.79
N ILE A 61 -21.96 4.91 1.13
CA ILE A 61 -22.06 6.25 0.56
C ILE A 61 -21.87 7.22 1.73
N THR A 62 -20.80 8.02 1.69
CA THR A 62 -20.58 9.12 2.62
C THR A 62 -21.71 10.12 2.44
N GLU A 63 -22.65 10.18 3.39
CA GLU A 63 -23.54 11.33 3.52
C GLU A 63 -22.70 12.57 3.88
N THR A 64 -22.77 13.56 3.00
CA THR A 64 -22.27 14.91 3.15
C THR A 64 -22.99 15.63 4.29
N PRO A 65 -22.32 16.10 5.35
CA PRO A 65 -22.94 17.04 6.28
C PRO A 65 -23.04 18.41 5.62
N ARG A 66 -24.27 18.82 5.34
CA ARG A 66 -24.64 20.19 4.94
C ARG A 66 -24.25 21.15 6.07
N GLU A 67 -23.46 22.17 5.77
CA GLU A 67 -23.44 23.40 6.57
C GLU A 67 -24.81 24.09 6.47
N PRO A 68 -25.33 24.59 7.61
CA PRO A 68 -25.85 25.94 7.59
C PRO A 68 -25.49 26.75 8.86
N GLY A 69 -24.86 27.91 8.63
CA GLY A 69 -25.25 29.17 9.29
C GLY A 69 -24.73 29.47 10.70
N LEU A 70 -23.71 30.34 10.77
CA LEU A 70 -23.44 31.34 11.83
C LEU A 70 -24.70 32.18 12.17
N PRO A 71 -24.81 32.96 13.29
CA PRO A 71 -23.71 33.72 13.91
C PRO A 71 -23.76 34.01 15.45
N ILE A 72 -22.74 34.77 15.88
CA ILE A 72 -22.67 35.89 16.87
C ILE A 72 -22.71 35.70 18.40
N SER A 73 -21.58 36.19 18.98
CA SER A 73 -21.45 37.19 20.05
C SER A 73 -21.73 36.81 21.52
N GLY A 74 -20.72 37.04 22.36
CA GLY A 74 -20.82 36.93 23.82
C GLY A 74 -19.58 37.41 24.57
N THR A 75 -19.37 38.72 24.54
CA THR A 75 -18.49 39.61 25.32
C THR A 75 -18.13 39.26 26.78
N ARG A 76 -16.84 39.52 27.12
CA ARG A 76 -16.34 40.43 28.20
C ARG A 76 -16.36 39.95 29.67
N SER A 77 -15.18 39.89 30.31
CA SER A 77 -14.74 40.87 31.35
C SER A 77 -13.64 40.38 32.31
N ILE A 78 -12.51 41.12 32.30
CA ILE A 78 -11.80 41.76 33.45
C ILE A 78 -10.99 40.88 34.45
N ALA A 79 -9.67 40.84 34.22
CA ALA A 79 -8.47 41.26 35.03
C ALA A 79 -8.55 41.44 36.57
N PRO A 80 -7.41 41.70 37.27
CA PRO A 80 -6.05 41.12 37.27
C PRO A 80 -5.52 40.81 38.71
N GLU A 81 -4.44 40.04 38.93
CA GLU A 81 -3.54 40.33 40.07
C GLU A 81 -2.12 39.75 39.91
N SER A 82 -1.15 40.60 40.23
CA SER A 82 0.29 40.43 40.15
C SER A 82 0.84 39.63 41.33
N ASN A 83 1.76 38.69 41.07
CA ASN A 83 3.10 38.65 41.70
C ASN A 83 3.90 37.41 41.24
N GLN A 84 5.04 37.67 40.59
CA GLN A 84 6.15 36.73 40.41
C GLN A 84 7.07 36.82 41.64
N PRO A 85 7.83 35.76 42.04
CA PRO A 85 8.94 35.30 41.20
C PRO A 85 9.23 33.77 41.17
N GLU A 86 10.03 33.41 40.17
CA GLU A 86 10.82 32.17 39.91
C GLU A 86 10.16 30.95 39.22
N PRO A 87 10.66 30.51 38.03
CA PRO A 87 10.23 29.28 37.39
C PRO A 87 11.11 28.10 37.83
N VAL A 88 10.65 27.32 38.81
CA VAL A 88 11.11 25.92 38.93
C VAL A 88 10.24 25.09 37.99
N SER A 89 10.75 24.85 36.77
CA SER A 89 10.11 23.93 35.82
C SER A 89 10.17 22.51 36.37
N ILE A 90 9.13 22.11 37.10
CA ILE A 90 8.78 20.71 37.29
C ILE A 90 7.69 20.43 36.26
N SER A 91 8.05 19.93 35.09
CA SER A 91 7.08 19.45 34.10
C SER A 91 6.61 18.06 34.51
N PRO A 92 5.36 17.85 34.98
CA PRO A 92 4.78 16.52 34.95
C PRO A 92 4.53 16.16 33.49
N SER A 93 5.26 15.16 33.00
CA SER A 93 5.07 14.60 31.66
C SER A 93 3.74 13.85 31.63
N THR A 94 2.66 14.53 31.24
CA THR A 94 1.41 13.87 30.85
C THR A 94 1.62 13.28 29.46
N GLN A 95 1.87 11.97 29.42
CA GLN A 95 1.94 11.17 28.21
C GLN A 95 0.60 11.30 27.45
N THR A 96 0.67 11.91 26.28
CA THR A 96 -0.43 11.90 25.31
C THR A 96 -0.47 10.50 24.68
N PRO A 97 -1.61 9.80 24.63
CA PRO A 97 -1.70 8.53 23.92
C PRO A 97 -1.44 8.78 22.43
N LYS A 98 -0.31 8.27 21.95
CA LYS A 98 0.07 8.24 20.54
C LYS A 98 -0.91 7.33 19.81
N LEU A 99 -1.78 7.91 18.99
CA LEU A 99 -2.59 7.15 18.04
C LEU A 99 -1.63 6.45 17.06
N GLU A 100 -1.32 5.18 17.33
CA GLU A 100 -0.56 4.35 16.41
C GLU A 100 -1.41 4.09 15.17
N MET A 101 -0.96 4.67 14.04
CA MET A 101 -1.48 4.32 12.73
C MET A 101 -1.35 2.81 12.53
N PRO A 102 -2.33 2.15 11.86
CA PRO A 102 -2.24 0.73 11.58
C PRO A 102 -0.91 0.40 10.88
N PRO A 103 -0.23 -0.70 11.25
CA PRO A 103 1.03 -1.07 10.61
C PRO A 103 0.79 -1.25 9.11
N LYS A 104 1.54 -0.50 8.31
CA LYS A 104 1.59 -0.65 6.85
C LYS A 104 1.90 -2.11 6.53
N PRO A 105 1.20 -2.77 5.59
CA PRO A 105 1.45 -4.17 5.27
C PRO A 105 2.93 -4.38 4.92
N LEU A 106 3.55 -5.42 5.49
CA LEU A 106 4.93 -5.80 5.16
C LEU A 106 4.94 -6.34 3.72
N VAL A 107 5.19 -5.45 2.76
CA VAL A 107 5.56 -5.85 1.40
C VAL A 107 7.02 -6.31 1.42
N PRO A 108 7.35 -7.46 0.81
CA PRO A 108 8.73 -7.87 0.66
C PRO A 108 9.48 -6.84 -0.20
N THR A 109 10.64 -6.41 0.24
CA THR A 109 11.52 -5.51 -0.49
C THR A 109 12.82 -6.21 -0.89
N PHE A 110 13.41 -5.79 -2.00
CA PHE A 110 14.71 -6.24 -2.47
C PHE A 110 15.70 -5.08 -2.51
N GLU A 111 16.94 -5.33 -2.08
CA GLU A 111 18.03 -4.34 -2.13
C GLU A 111 18.85 -4.48 -3.41
N PHE A 112 19.15 -3.37 -4.06
CA PHE A 112 20.04 -3.33 -5.22
C PHE A 112 21.01 -2.15 -5.14
N VAL A 113 22.03 -2.17 -5.99
CA VAL A 113 23.02 -1.08 -6.09
C VAL A 113 22.84 -0.37 -7.41
N VAL A 114 22.61 0.94 -7.36
CA VAL A 114 22.69 1.84 -8.50
C VAL A 114 24.12 2.34 -8.60
N VAL A 115 24.72 2.24 -9.79
CA VAL A 115 26.05 2.75 -10.07
C VAL A 115 25.97 3.82 -11.15
N THR A 116 26.61 4.96 -10.91
CA THR A 116 26.78 6.00 -11.92
C THR A 116 28.20 5.89 -12.45
N VAL A 117 28.37 5.89 -13.77
CA VAL A 117 29.67 5.82 -14.44
C VAL A 117 29.95 7.11 -15.20
N ASN A 118 31.23 7.42 -15.44
CA ASN A 118 31.63 8.48 -16.36
C ASN A 118 31.70 7.97 -17.82
N ASP A 119 32.10 8.85 -18.73
CA ASP A 119 32.37 8.59 -20.15
C ASP A 119 33.40 7.46 -20.40
N GLN A 120 34.29 7.20 -19.44
CA GLN A 120 35.26 6.10 -19.47
C GLN A 120 34.73 4.78 -18.87
N GLY A 121 33.45 4.72 -18.47
CA GLY A 121 32.85 3.57 -17.81
C GLY A 121 33.31 3.35 -16.36
N LYS A 122 34.06 4.29 -15.78
CA LYS A 122 34.51 4.23 -14.38
C LYS A 122 33.37 4.65 -13.46
N ILE A 123 33.11 3.84 -12.43
CA ILE A 123 32.10 4.13 -11.42
C ILE A 123 32.51 5.37 -10.61
N ILE A 124 31.64 6.39 -10.62
CA ILE A 124 31.79 7.66 -9.90
C ILE A 124 30.83 7.78 -8.70
N ASP A 125 29.73 7.03 -8.68
CA ASP A 125 28.81 6.96 -7.54
C ASP A 125 28.24 5.55 -7.39
N ARG A 126 27.96 5.14 -6.14
CA ARG A 126 27.35 3.85 -5.81
C ARG A 126 26.36 4.02 -4.67
N GLN A 127 25.09 3.76 -4.95
CA GLN A 127 24.03 3.90 -3.96
C GLN A 127 23.29 2.60 -3.77
N LYS A 128 23.09 2.20 -2.51
CA LYS A 128 22.16 1.13 -2.17
C LYS A 128 20.74 1.68 -2.20
N ARG A 129 19.86 1.01 -2.92
CA ARG A 129 18.43 1.33 -3.04
C ARG A 129 17.62 0.08 -2.73
N GLN A 130 16.35 0.27 -2.42
CA GLN A 130 15.39 -0.80 -2.20
C GLN A 130 14.17 -0.58 -3.08
N ALA A 131 13.54 -1.66 -3.53
CA ALA A 131 12.28 -1.63 -4.27
C ALA A 131 11.31 -2.69 -3.72
N GLU A 132 10.01 -2.41 -3.85
CA GLU A 132 8.95 -3.36 -3.52
C GLU A 132 8.96 -4.53 -4.52
N TYR A 133 8.80 -5.74 -4.00
CA TYR A 133 8.75 -6.97 -4.77
C TYR A 133 7.34 -7.55 -4.75
N HIS A 134 6.87 -7.96 -5.92
CA HIS A 134 5.57 -8.56 -6.11
C HIS A 134 5.75 -9.90 -6.81
N ARG A 135 5.05 -10.93 -6.34
CA ARG A 135 5.04 -12.23 -6.99
C ARG A 135 3.62 -12.56 -7.39
N GLU A 136 3.40 -12.69 -8.69
CA GLU A 136 2.11 -13.06 -9.26
C GLU A 136 2.12 -14.53 -9.65
N ASP A 137 1.12 -15.29 -9.20
CA ASP A 137 0.92 -16.68 -9.64
C ASP A 137 0.07 -16.68 -10.91
N LEU A 138 0.63 -17.16 -12.02
CA LEU A 138 -0.05 -17.28 -13.30
C LEU A 138 -0.76 -18.65 -13.44
N GLY A 139 -0.71 -19.47 -12.40
CA GLY A 139 -1.26 -20.81 -12.35
C GLY A 139 -0.31 -21.88 -12.91
N LYS A 140 -0.67 -23.15 -12.68
CA LYS A 140 0.11 -24.32 -13.14
C LYS A 140 1.56 -24.34 -12.65
N GLY A 141 1.85 -23.70 -11.51
CA GLY A 141 3.20 -23.59 -10.95
C GLY A 141 4.09 -22.56 -11.63
N ILE A 142 3.53 -21.70 -12.50
CA ILE A 142 4.24 -20.60 -13.15
C ILE A 142 4.00 -19.34 -12.33
N SER A 143 5.06 -18.68 -11.87
CA SER A 143 4.97 -17.39 -11.18
C SER A 143 5.80 -16.33 -11.89
N LEU A 144 5.30 -15.11 -11.94
CA LEU A 144 6.01 -13.93 -12.41
C LEU A 144 6.53 -13.12 -11.22
N ASP A 145 7.84 -12.92 -11.20
CA ASP A 145 8.51 -12.05 -10.25
C ASP A 145 8.53 -10.63 -10.82
N LEU A 146 8.02 -9.67 -10.06
CA LEU A 146 7.90 -8.26 -10.44
C LEU A 146 8.60 -7.38 -9.41
N VAL A 147 9.25 -6.33 -9.89
CA VAL A 147 9.88 -5.29 -9.06
C VAL A 147 9.27 -3.95 -9.39
N GLN A 148 8.93 -3.18 -8.36
CA GLN A 148 8.43 -1.82 -8.51
C GLN A 148 9.57 -0.87 -8.85
N ILE A 149 9.50 -0.29 -10.04
CA ILE A 149 10.39 0.77 -10.49
C ILE A 149 9.73 2.11 -10.12
N PRO A 150 10.39 2.96 -9.32
CA PRO A 150 9.86 4.29 -9.04
C PRO A 150 9.80 5.11 -10.33
N GLY A 151 8.77 5.93 -10.44
CA GLY A 151 8.66 6.88 -11.54
C GLY A 151 9.74 7.96 -11.43
N ASP A 152 10.35 8.31 -12.56
CA ASP A 152 11.33 9.39 -12.66
C ASP A 152 11.36 9.93 -14.10
N SER A 153 12.17 10.96 -14.34
CA SER A 153 12.44 11.50 -15.67
C SER A 153 13.87 11.21 -16.11
N PHE A 154 14.05 10.77 -17.36
CA PHE A 154 15.36 10.48 -17.92
C PHE A 154 15.44 10.90 -19.39
N LEU A 155 16.66 11.02 -19.91
CA LEU A 155 16.91 11.30 -21.31
C LEU A 155 16.91 9.98 -22.09
N MET A 156 16.04 9.84 -23.09
CA MET A 156 15.94 8.65 -23.94
C MET A 156 16.49 8.95 -25.34
N GLY A 157 17.24 8.00 -25.90
CA GLY A 157 17.90 8.09 -27.20
C GLY A 157 19.41 8.27 -27.08
N SER A 158 20.10 8.09 -28.21
CA SER A 158 21.57 8.10 -28.28
C SER A 158 22.10 9.48 -28.70
N PRO A 159 23.17 10.02 -28.07
CA PRO A 159 23.82 11.27 -28.48
C PRO A 159 24.29 11.22 -29.94
N ASP A 160 24.31 12.37 -30.62
CA ASP A 160 24.68 12.44 -32.04
C ASP A 160 26.14 12.03 -32.31
N ASP A 161 27.00 12.06 -31.30
CA ASP A 161 28.42 11.69 -31.36
C ASP A 161 28.72 10.27 -30.84
N GLU A 162 27.71 9.48 -30.49
CA GLU A 162 27.90 8.10 -30.06
C GLU A 162 28.34 7.20 -31.23
N ALA A 163 29.42 6.43 -31.03
CA ALA A 163 29.89 5.48 -32.02
C ALA A 163 28.85 4.37 -32.26
N GLU A 164 28.70 3.95 -33.52
CA GLU A 164 27.73 2.92 -33.96
C GLU A 164 26.24 3.29 -33.83
N ARG A 165 25.91 4.54 -33.50
CA ARG A 165 24.52 5.04 -33.50
C ARG A 165 23.83 4.84 -34.86
N PHE A 166 22.59 4.32 -34.82
CA PHE A 166 21.68 4.31 -35.97
C PHE A 166 20.77 5.54 -36.00
N ASP A 167 20.33 5.95 -37.20
CA ASP A 167 19.46 7.11 -37.40
C ASP A 167 18.11 7.02 -36.70
N THR A 168 17.66 5.81 -36.33
CA THR A 168 16.39 5.55 -35.63
C THR A 168 16.45 5.72 -34.12
N GLU A 169 17.64 5.92 -33.53
CA GLU A 169 17.84 6.02 -32.08
C GLU A 169 17.69 7.45 -31.54
N GLY A 170 17.62 8.44 -32.42
CA GLY A 170 17.49 9.84 -32.07
C GLY A 170 16.14 10.47 -32.44
N PRO A 171 15.90 11.74 -32.06
CA PRO A 171 16.78 12.56 -31.22
C PRO A 171 16.67 12.17 -29.73
N GLN A 172 17.68 12.56 -28.95
CA GLN A 172 17.57 12.50 -27.50
C GLN A 172 16.42 13.39 -27.01
N HIS A 173 15.54 12.86 -26.16
CA HIS A 173 14.40 13.59 -25.62
C HIS A 173 14.10 13.18 -24.17
N SER A 174 13.55 14.11 -23.38
CA SER A 174 13.18 13.84 -21.98
C SER A 174 11.91 13.01 -21.93
N VAL A 175 11.94 11.91 -21.17
CA VAL A 175 10.80 11.02 -20.92
C VAL A 175 10.55 10.97 -19.43
N SER A 176 9.29 11.17 -19.03
CA SER A 176 8.84 11.01 -17.64
C SER A 176 7.92 9.81 -17.56
N VAL A 177 8.21 8.89 -16.63
CA VAL A 177 7.40 7.70 -16.40
C VAL A 177 6.85 7.69 -14.99
N SER A 178 5.59 7.28 -14.84
CA SER A 178 4.99 6.98 -13.53
C SER A 178 5.57 5.68 -12.97
N PRO A 179 5.48 5.43 -11.65
CA PRO A 179 5.87 4.16 -11.06
C PRO A 179 5.19 2.97 -11.75
N PHE A 180 5.94 1.90 -11.98
CA PHE A 180 5.44 0.71 -12.69
C PHE A 180 6.15 -0.57 -12.21
N LEU A 181 5.62 -1.73 -12.60
CA LEU A 181 6.20 -3.04 -12.28
C LEU A 181 6.95 -3.59 -13.50
N MET A 182 8.16 -4.11 -13.29
CA MET A 182 8.94 -4.78 -14.32
C MET A 182 9.26 -6.22 -13.92
N GLY A 183 9.22 -7.13 -14.88
CA GLY A 183 9.62 -8.53 -14.69
C GLY A 183 11.07 -8.63 -14.26
N ASN A 184 11.32 -9.35 -13.17
CA ASN A 184 12.66 -9.67 -12.70
C ASN A 184 13.07 -11.03 -13.25
N ILE A 185 14.09 -11.03 -14.12
CA ILE A 185 14.68 -12.26 -14.66
C ILE A 185 15.82 -12.67 -13.73
N ARG A 186 15.71 -13.87 -13.16
CA ARG A 186 16.75 -14.47 -12.31
C ARG A 186 17.70 -15.35 -13.13
#